data_AF-A0A3D0PYW3-F1
#
_entry.id   AF-A0A3D0PYW3-F1
#
_cell.length_a   1.000
_cell.length_b   1.000
_cell.length_c   1.000
_cell.angle_alpha   90.00
_cell.angle_beta   90.00
_cell.angle_gamma   90.00
#
_symmetry.space_group_name_H-M   'P 1'
#
loop_
_entity.id
_entity.type
_entity.pdbx_description
1 polymer ?
#
loop_
_entity_poly.entity_id
_entity_poly.type
_entity_poly.pdbx_seq_one_letter_code
_entity_poly.pdbx_strand_id
1 'polypeptide(L)'
;LKKIFDDIQQEITTGSAYSAVSITDELSEYAKADGIMASDDETKTVDGRTYGRVIDGVSLNVTNLPAGASPPVEGRDYTMWYSEGDGGDAAGGNDIVRIEFAADYELADGAKYTLSYGVVPSDAAYARVVTGDGEDDAIGGGSGGNTDVTGNGSDGNDGGAGNDDSGSKDAGGIAYDSTGDPDTGVTSAGKPGFRSNAKAQVCYTFDNQSGCADYPHPVLQVPSANVTVTKHWEGGAPDGQTALHITLAQGETAKYEGELTAANGWKRTFVGVLPGTYTVTESDVDGYGVAEIKVDGKTVHDAAAPVGLEISKTEMWNAFDAHEASGATSGPSLERTVEFTNKRDTVTLSEAMKVSKTVQGADYAGAFEFELTDVTDDAQKRANSGAVVKGMTGGRQTVSIGELTKGKTKEATFAKDSNGDPLTFSVPLDGVTDTYIFAVKEIRPQERLGWKFDRSEYRATVTVKKAGGEYKADIVRIVQVKDENGHGVEVDVPTASPMAFTNRYQVVSVLPLSGATSGRTRLAVVGAVVAVLLAAGIVGFAIAGRRKP
;
A
#
# COMPACT_ATOMS: atom_id res chain seq x y z
N LEU A 1 32.50 -96.18 -2.26
CA LEU A 1 32.67 -94.94 -3.08
C LEU A 1 31.68 -93.82 -2.74
N LYS A 2 30.49 -94.11 -2.18
CA LYS A 2 29.46 -93.11 -1.83
C LYS A 2 29.72 -92.33 -0.51
N LYS A 3 30.98 -91.96 -0.24
CA LYS A 3 31.39 -91.35 1.05
C LYS A 3 32.59 -90.40 0.99
N ILE A 4 33.03 -90.00 -0.22
CA ILE A 4 34.24 -89.18 -0.43
C ILE A 4 33.92 -87.80 -1.04
N PHE A 5 32.69 -87.57 -1.49
CA PHE A 5 32.30 -86.32 -2.17
C PHE A 5 31.23 -85.49 -1.45
N ASP A 6 30.85 -85.86 -0.21
CA ASP A 6 29.89 -85.06 0.57
C ASP A 6 30.54 -83.80 1.18
N ASP A 7 31.87 -83.77 1.36
CA ASP A 7 32.60 -82.69 2.05
C ASP A 7 33.29 -81.67 1.12
N ILE A 8 33.04 -81.68 -0.19
CA ILE A 8 33.63 -80.71 -1.15
C ILE A 8 32.71 -79.52 -1.44
N GLN A 9 31.48 -79.53 -0.94
CA GLN A 9 30.66 -78.32 -0.91
C GLN A 9 30.98 -77.52 0.35
N GLN A 10 32.12 -76.83 0.35
CA GLN A 10 32.23 -75.61 1.13
C GLN A 10 31.42 -74.56 0.37
N GLU A 11 30.11 -74.62 0.59
CA GLU A 11 29.20 -73.52 0.29
C GLU A 11 29.78 -72.31 1.03
N ILE A 12 30.28 -71.32 0.30
CA ILE A 12 30.51 -69.99 0.87
C ILE A 12 29.11 -69.38 0.99
N THR A 13 28.36 -69.86 1.98
CA THR A 13 27.06 -69.33 2.40
C THR A 13 27.25 -68.63 3.73
N THR A 14 27.86 -67.45 3.69
CA THR A 14 27.53 -66.35 4.61
C THR A 14 28.07 -65.06 4.01
N GLY A 15 27.16 -64.25 3.46
CA GLY A 15 27.45 -62.85 3.18
C GLY A 15 27.92 -62.19 4.47
N SER A 16 29.02 -61.47 4.39
CA SER A 16 29.63 -60.77 5.52
C SER A 16 28.61 -59.81 6.15
N ALA A 17 28.19 -60.09 7.38
CA ALA A 17 27.22 -59.25 8.07
C ALA A 17 27.90 -58.13 8.86
N TYR A 18 27.31 -56.93 8.82
CA TYR A 18 27.74 -55.81 9.64
C TYR A 18 27.21 -55.99 11.07
N SER A 19 28.10 -55.90 12.07
CA SER A 19 27.74 -55.99 13.50
C SER A 19 28.28 -54.80 14.28
N ALA A 20 27.87 -54.68 15.55
CA ALA A 20 28.22 -53.54 16.42
C ALA A 20 27.97 -52.17 15.74
N VAL A 21 26.84 -52.08 15.03
CA VAL A 21 26.50 -50.91 14.22
C VAL A 21 25.94 -49.80 15.09
N SER A 22 26.43 -48.57 14.88
CA SER A 22 25.80 -47.37 15.40
C SER A 22 25.66 -46.32 14.32
N ILE A 23 24.54 -45.61 14.31
CA ILE A 23 24.33 -44.43 13.46
C ILE A 23 24.19 -43.24 14.41
N THR A 24 24.92 -42.17 14.15
CA THR A 24 24.87 -40.93 14.93
C THR A 24 24.68 -39.77 13.97
N ASP A 25 23.70 -38.93 14.25
CA ASP A 25 23.47 -37.66 13.57
C ASP A 25 23.50 -36.53 14.59
N GLU A 26 24.54 -35.69 14.51
CA GLU A 26 24.70 -34.45 15.24
C GLU A 26 24.18 -33.31 14.36
N LEU A 27 23.04 -32.75 14.76
CA LEU A 27 22.43 -31.60 14.11
C LEU A 27 23.38 -30.40 14.15
N SER A 28 23.21 -29.46 13.22
CA SER A 28 23.96 -28.20 13.29
C SER A 28 23.34 -27.26 14.32
N GLU A 29 24.00 -26.14 14.57
CA GLU A 29 23.42 -25.04 15.35
C GLU A 29 22.14 -24.45 14.73
N TYR A 30 21.91 -24.67 13.42
CA TYR A 30 20.79 -24.12 12.66
C TYR A 30 19.55 -25.05 12.67
N ALA A 31 19.68 -26.25 13.21
CA ALA A 31 18.64 -27.28 13.20
C ALA A 31 18.33 -27.75 14.62
N LYS A 32 17.04 -27.93 14.90
CA LYS A 32 16.53 -28.51 16.15
C LYS A 32 15.70 -29.74 15.83
N ALA A 33 15.86 -30.80 16.61
CA ALA A 33 14.98 -31.95 16.54
C ALA A 33 13.55 -31.56 16.94
N ASP A 34 12.57 -32.09 16.22
CA ASP A 34 11.15 -31.80 16.45
C ASP A 34 10.38 -33.07 16.85
N GLY A 35 9.58 -32.95 17.91
CA GLY A 35 8.72 -34.03 18.40
C GLY A 35 9.41 -35.22 19.07
N ILE A 36 10.73 -35.18 19.31
CA ILE A 36 11.43 -36.27 20.02
C ILE A 36 11.14 -36.20 21.52
N MET A 37 10.70 -37.32 22.09
CA MET A 37 10.55 -37.51 23.53
C MET A 37 11.59 -38.52 24.01
N ALA A 38 12.35 -38.16 25.05
CA ALA A 38 13.38 -39.03 25.65
C ALA A 38 13.15 -39.21 27.16
N SER A 39 13.61 -40.34 27.69
CA SER A 39 13.53 -40.69 29.11
C SER A 39 14.70 -40.09 29.90
N ASP A 40 14.40 -39.40 30.99
CA ASP A 40 15.40 -38.96 31.97
C ASP A 40 15.83 -40.09 32.93
N ASP A 41 15.02 -41.15 33.06
CA ASP A 41 15.29 -42.28 33.95
C ASP A 41 16.24 -43.30 33.33
N GLU A 42 16.24 -43.40 32.00
CA GLU A 42 17.10 -44.31 31.24
C GLU A 42 18.11 -43.51 30.43
N THR A 43 19.26 -43.25 31.04
CA THR A 43 20.32 -42.44 30.45
C THR A 43 21.59 -43.23 30.18
N LYS A 44 22.35 -42.75 29.19
CA LYS A 44 23.68 -43.26 28.84
C LYS A 44 24.62 -42.08 28.61
N THR A 45 25.86 -42.18 29.08
CA THR A 45 26.90 -41.21 28.74
C THR A 45 27.84 -41.79 27.70
N VAL A 46 28.03 -41.09 26.58
CA VAL A 46 28.97 -41.43 25.51
C VAL A 46 29.78 -40.18 25.18
N ASP A 47 31.10 -40.28 25.18
CA ASP A 47 32.03 -39.18 24.85
C ASP A 47 31.75 -37.87 25.63
N GLY A 48 31.33 -37.98 26.88
CA GLY A 48 31.04 -36.85 27.76
C GLY A 48 29.65 -36.23 27.59
N ARG A 49 28.83 -36.72 26.65
CA ARG A 49 27.44 -36.30 26.47
C ARG A 49 26.47 -37.31 27.07
N THR A 50 25.42 -36.80 27.72
CA THR A 50 24.35 -37.63 28.30
C THR A 50 23.18 -37.71 27.33
N TYR A 51 22.75 -38.94 27.06
CA TYR A 51 21.62 -39.26 26.22
C TYR A 51 20.51 -39.83 27.08
N GLY A 52 19.27 -39.44 26.81
CA GLY A 52 18.07 -40.15 27.26
C GLY A 52 17.63 -41.17 26.23
N ARG A 53 17.05 -42.30 26.66
CA ARG A 53 16.47 -43.28 25.74
C ARG A 53 15.25 -42.69 25.06
N VAL A 54 15.18 -42.76 23.74
CA VAL A 54 14.01 -42.28 22.99
C VAL A 54 12.76 -43.09 23.37
N ILE A 55 11.64 -42.40 23.54
CA ILE A 55 10.31 -42.96 23.80
C ILE A 55 9.39 -42.73 22.60
N ASP A 56 9.54 -41.60 21.90
CA ASP A 56 8.74 -41.24 20.73
C ASP A 56 9.48 -40.24 19.83
N GLY A 57 8.97 -40.04 18.60
CA GLY A 57 9.47 -39.04 17.64
C GLY A 57 10.64 -39.49 16.76
N VAL A 58 11.17 -40.68 16.99
CA VAL A 58 12.18 -41.31 16.12
C VAL A 58 11.71 -42.70 15.71
N SER A 59 11.91 -43.05 14.45
CA SER A 59 11.52 -44.35 13.91
C SER A 59 12.65 -45.02 13.14
N LEU A 60 12.74 -46.34 13.25
CA LEU A 60 13.58 -47.19 12.41
C LEU A 60 12.69 -47.97 11.44
N ASN A 61 12.80 -47.67 10.16
CA ASN A 61 12.15 -48.44 9.10
C ASN A 61 13.15 -49.36 8.42
N VAL A 62 12.79 -50.64 8.24
CA VAL A 62 13.64 -51.63 7.57
C VAL A 62 12.92 -52.18 6.35
N THR A 63 13.55 -52.04 5.19
CA THR A 63 13.03 -52.49 3.89
C THR A 63 14.00 -53.47 3.24
N ASN A 64 13.55 -54.19 2.21
CA ASN A 64 14.35 -55.20 1.49
C ASN A 64 14.91 -56.32 2.40
N LEU A 65 14.18 -56.69 3.46
CA LEU A 65 14.58 -57.81 4.30
C LEU A 65 14.57 -59.13 3.48
N PRO A 66 15.58 -60.00 3.65
CA PRO A 66 15.59 -61.32 3.06
C PRO A 66 14.36 -62.15 3.46
N ALA A 67 13.93 -63.04 2.57
CA ALA A 67 12.79 -63.91 2.82
C ALA A 67 13.01 -64.75 4.09
N GLY A 68 12.10 -64.61 5.07
CA GLY A 68 12.18 -65.31 6.35
C GLY A 68 12.94 -64.54 7.46
N ALA A 69 13.56 -63.40 7.15
CA ALA A 69 14.14 -62.52 8.17
C ALA A 69 13.05 -61.69 8.86
N SER A 70 13.19 -61.48 10.17
CA SER A 70 12.35 -60.59 10.95
C SER A 70 13.00 -59.21 11.10
N PRO A 71 12.22 -58.11 11.11
CA PRO A 71 12.73 -56.80 11.49
C PRO A 71 13.39 -56.82 12.88
N PRO A 72 14.39 -55.96 13.13
CA PRO A 72 14.98 -55.81 14.45
C PRO A 72 13.94 -55.33 15.45
N VAL A 73 14.08 -55.75 16.71
CA VAL A 73 13.17 -55.42 17.81
C VAL A 73 13.84 -54.42 18.75
N GLU A 74 13.20 -53.27 18.97
CA GLU A 74 13.67 -52.26 19.92
C GLU A 74 13.81 -52.81 21.34
N GLY A 75 14.84 -52.39 22.06
CA GLY A 75 15.19 -52.85 23.41
C GLY A 75 15.80 -54.24 23.48
N ARG A 76 15.78 -55.01 22.37
CA ARG A 76 16.50 -56.28 22.23
C ARG A 76 17.66 -56.16 21.25
N ASP A 77 17.36 -55.79 20.02
CA ASP A 77 18.30 -55.76 18.89
C ASP A 77 18.92 -54.38 18.68
N TYR A 78 18.24 -53.31 19.11
CA TYR A 78 18.75 -51.94 19.08
C TYR A 78 18.12 -51.06 20.16
N THR A 79 18.79 -49.93 20.45
CA THR A 79 18.27 -48.87 21.31
C THR A 79 18.50 -47.51 20.64
N MET A 80 17.51 -46.62 20.74
CA MET A 80 17.58 -45.25 20.26
C MET A 80 17.84 -44.28 21.42
N TRP A 81 18.66 -43.28 21.17
CA TRP A 81 19.20 -42.34 22.14
C TRP A 81 19.11 -40.92 21.58
N TYR A 82 18.74 -39.97 22.44
CA TYR A 82 18.66 -38.56 22.11
C TYR A 82 19.37 -37.73 23.17
N SER A 83 20.13 -36.73 22.72
CA SER A 83 20.77 -35.73 23.56
C SER A 83 20.38 -34.36 23.03
N GLU A 84 19.74 -33.55 23.87
CA GLU A 84 19.45 -32.15 23.53
C GLU A 84 20.74 -31.34 23.57
N GLY A 85 20.93 -30.43 22.62
CA GLY A 85 22.10 -29.56 22.57
C GLY A 85 22.18 -28.58 23.75
N ASP A 86 23.39 -28.05 23.99
CA ASP A 86 23.67 -27.06 25.04
C ASP A 86 23.05 -25.69 24.68
N GLY A 87 21.72 -25.56 24.85
CA GLY A 87 20.97 -24.32 24.58
C GLY A 87 19.63 -24.20 25.31
N GLY A 88 19.09 -25.31 25.82
CA GLY A 88 17.74 -25.38 26.40
C GLY A 88 16.63 -25.21 25.35
N ASP A 89 15.39 -25.47 25.76
CA ASP A 89 14.20 -25.58 24.91
C ASP A 89 14.02 -24.46 23.86
N ALA A 90 14.49 -23.24 24.14
CA ALA A 90 14.25 -22.06 23.31
C ALA A 90 15.40 -21.70 22.34
N ALA A 91 16.66 -22.04 22.63
CA ALA A 91 17.80 -21.62 21.81
C ALA A 91 18.38 -22.74 20.92
N GLY A 92 17.68 -23.88 20.85
CA GLY A 92 18.15 -25.20 20.42
C GLY A 92 19.03 -25.25 19.16
N GLY A 93 19.90 -26.26 19.12
CA GLY A 93 20.89 -26.49 18.08
C GLY A 93 21.94 -27.47 18.58
N ASN A 94 22.55 -28.26 17.70
CA ASN A 94 23.49 -29.34 18.05
C ASN A 94 22.89 -30.54 18.79
N ASP A 95 21.60 -30.80 18.62
CA ASP A 95 20.97 -32.02 19.15
C ASP A 95 21.58 -33.26 18.49
N ILE A 96 21.59 -34.39 19.19
CA ILE A 96 22.16 -35.64 18.69
C ILE A 96 21.13 -36.76 18.76
N VAL A 97 20.85 -37.36 17.60
CA VAL A 97 20.08 -38.60 17.48
C VAL A 97 21.04 -39.74 17.21
N ARG A 98 20.94 -40.81 18.00
CA ARG A 98 21.82 -41.97 17.90
C ARG A 98 21.02 -43.26 18.00
N ILE A 99 21.29 -44.21 17.12
CA ILE A 99 20.83 -45.59 17.24
C ILE A 99 22.04 -46.52 17.40
N GLU A 100 21.91 -47.48 18.30
CA GLU A 100 22.92 -48.51 18.55
C GLU A 100 22.28 -49.88 18.43
N PHE A 101 22.78 -50.70 17.52
CA PHE A 101 22.43 -52.12 17.45
C PHE A 101 23.22 -52.91 18.51
N ALA A 102 22.61 -53.95 19.05
CA ALA A 102 23.26 -54.86 19.96
C ALA A 102 24.51 -55.47 19.31
N ALA A 103 25.58 -55.69 20.08
CA ALA A 103 26.86 -56.14 19.54
C ALA A 103 26.78 -57.52 18.89
N ASP A 104 25.83 -58.35 19.33
CA ASP A 104 25.51 -59.68 18.80
C ASP A 104 24.43 -59.66 17.71
N TYR A 105 23.89 -58.49 17.36
CA TYR A 105 22.98 -58.33 16.24
C TYR A 105 23.75 -58.04 14.95
N GLU A 106 23.46 -58.85 13.94
CA GLU A 106 24.02 -58.73 12.59
C GLU A 106 22.96 -58.14 11.65
N LEU A 107 23.31 -57.04 10.97
CA LEU A 107 22.43 -56.46 9.95
C LEU A 107 22.27 -57.44 8.79
N ALA A 108 21.03 -57.61 8.33
CA ALA A 108 20.72 -58.52 7.24
C ALA A 108 21.27 -58.00 5.91
N ASP A 109 21.96 -58.88 5.17
CA ASP A 109 22.48 -58.56 3.85
C ASP A 109 21.35 -58.17 2.88
N GLY A 110 21.60 -57.13 2.08
CA GLY A 110 20.64 -56.55 1.15
C GLY A 110 19.50 -55.72 1.77
N ALA A 111 19.36 -55.70 3.10
CA ALA A 111 18.35 -54.89 3.77
C ALA A 111 18.75 -53.41 3.86
N LYS A 112 17.76 -52.51 3.82
CA LYS A 112 17.94 -51.08 4.02
C LYS A 112 17.30 -50.65 5.33
N TYR A 113 18.13 -50.12 6.23
CA TYR A 113 17.74 -49.56 7.52
C TYR A 113 17.67 -48.03 7.39
N THR A 114 16.57 -47.41 7.81
CA THR A 114 16.34 -45.96 7.68
C THR A 114 15.87 -45.41 9.01
N LEU A 115 16.68 -44.55 9.61
CA LEU A 115 16.33 -43.76 10.78
C LEU A 115 15.59 -42.50 10.32
N SER A 116 14.48 -42.12 10.96
CA SER A 116 13.69 -40.96 10.58
C SER A 116 13.12 -40.23 11.80
N TYR A 117 13.22 -38.91 11.79
CA TYR A 117 12.73 -38.00 12.84
C TYR A 117 12.48 -36.60 12.25
N GLY A 118 11.73 -35.75 12.96
CA GLY A 118 11.42 -34.38 12.55
C GLY A 118 12.54 -33.40 12.86
N VAL A 119 12.71 -32.37 12.02
CA VAL A 119 13.69 -31.28 12.22
C VAL A 119 13.05 -29.95 11.85
N VAL A 120 13.29 -28.91 12.65
CA VAL A 120 12.90 -27.53 12.39
C VAL A 120 14.09 -26.57 12.50
N PRO A 121 14.12 -25.45 11.76
CA PRO A 121 15.09 -24.38 11.96
C PRO A 121 15.10 -23.86 13.40
N SER A 122 16.31 -23.75 13.94
CA SER A 122 16.57 -23.14 15.25
C SER A 122 16.42 -21.62 15.23
N ASP A 123 16.38 -21.00 16.41
CA ASP A 123 16.41 -19.54 16.52
C ASP A 123 17.73 -18.94 16.00
N ALA A 124 18.85 -19.69 16.06
CA ALA A 124 20.11 -19.28 15.43
C ALA A 124 19.99 -19.21 13.90
N ALA A 125 19.22 -20.11 13.27
CA ALA A 125 18.93 -20.04 11.84
C ALA A 125 18.17 -18.76 11.50
N TYR A 126 17.14 -18.40 12.28
CA TYR A 126 16.40 -17.14 12.06
C TYR A 126 17.30 -15.91 12.31
N ALA A 127 18.14 -15.92 13.34
CA ALA A 127 19.02 -14.80 13.66
C ALA A 127 20.11 -14.58 12.60
N ARG A 128 20.68 -15.65 12.04
CA ARG A 128 21.73 -15.60 11.00
C ARG A 128 21.24 -14.93 9.73
N VAL A 129 19.96 -15.12 9.38
CA VAL A 129 19.35 -14.46 8.22
C VAL A 129 19.21 -12.95 8.43
N VAL A 130 18.97 -12.49 9.66
CA VAL A 130 18.76 -11.06 9.98
C VAL A 130 20.05 -10.24 9.89
N THR A 131 21.22 -10.84 10.12
CA THR A 131 22.53 -10.16 10.15
C THR A 131 23.27 -10.15 8.81
N GLY A 132 22.56 -10.38 7.69
CA GLY A 132 23.09 -10.32 6.32
C GLY A 132 23.55 -8.94 5.85
N ASP A 133 24.03 -8.09 6.75
CA ASP A 133 24.93 -6.99 6.40
C ASP A 133 26.26 -7.67 6.08
N GLY A 134 26.59 -7.77 4.79
CA GLY A 134 27.88 -8.29 4.36
C GLY A 134 29.02 -7.39 4.85
N GLU A 135 29.53 -7.66 6.05
CA GLU A 135 30.82 -7.20 6.51
C GLU A 135 31.66 -8.40 6.98
N ASP A 136 32.82 -8.52 6.33
CA ASP A 136 34.03 -9.26 6.72
C ASP A 136 33.94 -10.77 6.94
N ASP A 137 33.89 -11.52 5.83
CA ASP A 137 35.05 -12.33 5.41
C ASP A 137 34.76 -13.01 4.09
N ALA A 138 35.23 -12.39 3.01
CA ALA A 138 35.29 -13.01 1.71
C ALA A 138 36.18 -14.26 1.75
N ILE A 139 35.59 -15.44 1.79
CA ILE A 139 36.15 -16.60 1.10
C ILE A 139 35.24 -16.90 -0.07
N GLY A 140 35.71 -16.50 -1.24
CA GLY A 140 34.96 -16.46 -2.48
C GLY A 140 34.34 -17.79 -2.89
N GLY A 141 33.16 -17.70 -3.49
CA GLY A 141 32.48 -18.84 -4.08
C GLY A 141 31.18 -18.46 -4.78
N GLY A 142 31.28 -17.70 -5.88
CA GLY A 142 30.35 -17.83 -7.01
C GLY A 142 28.95 -17.22 -6.85
N SER A 143 28.70 -16.21 -7.68
CA SER A 143 27.38 -15.77 -8.13
C SER A 143 26.46 -16.97 -8.42
N GLY A 144 25.41 -17.11 -7.62
CA GLY A 144 24.26 -17.97 -7.90
C GLY A 144 23.02 -17.09 -8.04
N GLY A 145 22.85 -16.48 -9.22
CA GLY A 145 21.61 -15.80 -9.57
C GLY A 145 20.46 -16.79 -9.54
N ASN A 146 19.48 -16.57 -8.66
CA ASN A 146 18.23 -17.31 -8.69
C ASN A 146 17.30 -16.67 -9.72
N THR A 147 17.52 -17.01 -10.99
CA THR A 147 16.47 -16.95 -12.00
C THR A 147 16.18 -18.38 -12.43
N ASP A 148 15.24 -19.04 -11.77
CA ASP A 148 14.48 -20.10 -12.42
C ASP A 148 13.01 -20.11 -11.97
N VAL A 149 12.26 -19.18 -12.57
CA VAL A 149 10.85 -19.42 -12.89
C VAL A 149 10.86 -20.10 -14.25
N THR A 150 10.71 -21.43 -14.28
CA THR A 150 10.54 -22.18 -15.52
C THR A 150 9.18 -21.85 -16.12
N GLY A 151 9.16 -20.88 -17.04
CA GLY A 151 8.05 -20.55 -17.92
C GLY A 151 8.56 -20.31 -19.34
N ASN A 152 8.62 -21.40 -20.11
CA ASN A 152 8.97 -21.49 -21.53
C ASN A 152 8.57 -20.27 -22.39
N GLY A 153 9.53 -19.64 -23.08
CA GLY A 153 9.26 -18.58 -24.05
C GLY A 153 10.51 -18.16 -24.83
N SER A 154 10.61 -18.64 -26.08
CA SER A 154 11.66 -18.32 -27.04
C SER A 154 11.73 -16.83 -27.41
N ASP A 155 12.97 -16.32 -27.44
CA ASP A 155 13.60 -15.31 -28.29
C ASP A 155 12.76 -14.18 -28.91
N GLY A 156 13.18 -12.93 -28.68
CA GLY A 156 12.77 -11.83 -29.57
C GLY A 156 13.00 -10.36 -29.14
N ASN A 157 14.25 -9.98 -28.88
CA ASN A 157 14.84 -8.68 -29.26
C ASN A 157 14.36 -7.34 -28.62
N ASP A 158 15.18 -6.88 -27.66
CA ASP A 158 15.94 -5.61 -27.64
C ASP A 158 15.24 -4.24 -27.48
N GLY A 159 15.86 -3.40 -26.64
CA GLY A 159 15.55 -1.98 -26.47
C GLY A 159 15.76 -1.48 -25.04
N GLY A 160 17.02 -1.39 -24.61
CA GLY A 160 17.39 -1.01 -23.26
C GLY A 160 17.04 0.43 -22.83
N ALA A 161 17.02 0.62 -21.51
CA ALA A 161 17.40 1.85 -20.85
C ALA A 161 17.96 1.45 -19.48
N GLY A 162 19.26 1.63 -19.30
CA GLY A 162 19.88 1.52 -17.99
C GLY A 162 19.35 2.60 -17.07
N ASN A 163 19.09 2.24 -15.83
CA ASN A 163 19.03 3.19 -14.74
C ASN A 163 19.96 2.69 -13.65
N ASP A 164 20.86 3.58 -13.24
CA ASP A 164 21.84 3.37 -12.19
C ASP A 164 21.13 3.00 -10.89
N ASP A 165 21.32 1.78 -10.43
CA ASP A 165 20.88 1.34 -9.11
C ASP A 165 21.91 1.77 -8.07
N SER A 166 21.75 3.00 -7.60
CA SER A 166 22.41 3.46 -6.38
C SER A 166 21.65 2.92 -5.17
N GLY A 167 22.05 1.75 -4.70
CA GLY A 167 21.86 1.32 -3.31
C GLY A 167 20.47 0.87 -2.90
N SER A 168 19.67 0.29 -3.80
CA SER A 168 18.54 -0.55 -3.40
C SER A 168 19.05 -1.72 -2.55
N LYS A 169 18.63 -1.79 -1.27
CA LYS A 169 18.69 -3.04 -0.51
C LYS A 169 17.65 -3.97 -1.14
N ASP A 170 18.08 -4.65 -2.18
CA ASP A 170 17.22 -5.33 -3.12
C ASP A 170 16.24 -6.29 -2.45
N ALA A 171 14.99 -6.15 -2.89
CA ALA A 171 13.87 -7.09 -2.80
C ALA A 171 14.15 -8.38 -2.01
N GLY A 172 14.09 -8.28 -0.67
CA GLY A 172 14.06 -9.36 0.31
C GLY A 172 14.32 -10.78 -0.21
N GLY A 173 15.49 -11.30 0.12
CA GLY A 173 15.86 -12.70 -0.07
C GLY A 173 16.66 -13.18 1.14
N ILE A 174 16.41 -14.42 1.58
CA ILE A 174 17.21 -15.03 2.62
C ILE A 174 18.53 -15.49 2.02
N ALA A 175 19.64 -14.96 2.52
CA ALA A 175 20.98 -15.43 2.17
C ALA A 175 21.33 -16.67 3.00
N TYR A 176 21.75 -17.74 2.33
CA TYR A 176 22.26 -18.96 2.94
C TYR A 176 23.74 -19.13 2.59
N ASP A 177 24.50 -19.74 3.50
CA ASP A 177 25.95 -19.94 3.35
C ASP A 177 26.33 -21.31 2.78
N SER A 178 25.36 -22.22 2.64
CA SER A 178 25.60 -23.61 2.27
C SER A 178 24.66 -24.07 1.15
N THR A 179 25.03 -25.17 0.50
CA THR A 179 24.23 -25.86 -0.52
C THR A 179 24.17 -27.34 -0.15
N GLY A 180 22.98 -27.95 -0.23
CA GLY A 180 22.80 -29.36 0.13
C GLY A 180 23.56 -30.31 -0.79
N ASP A 181 24.12 -31.35 -0.19
CA ASP A 181 24.90 -32.36 -0.92
C ASP A 181 24.00 -33.17 -1.87
N PRO A 182 24.57 -33.82 -2.91
CA PRO A 182 23.82 -34.78 -3.72
C PRO A 182 23.14 -35.85 -2.86
N ASP A 183 22.03 -36.40 -3.36
CA ASP A 183 21.28 -37.49 -2.72
C ASP A 183 20.66 -37.17 -1.34
N THR A 184 20.57 -35.88 -0.96
CA THR A 184 19.89 -35.40 0.27
C THR A 184 18.39 -35.10 0.09
N GLY A 185 17.81 -35.50 -1.04
CA GLY A 185 16.39 -35.30 -1.36
C GLY A 185 16.11 -33.97 -2.08
N VAL A 186 14.89 -33.84 -2.62
CA VAL A 186 14.52 -32.75 -3.55
C VAL A 186 14.43 -31.37 -2.89
N THR A 187 14.31 -31.30 -1.57
CA THR A 187 14.26 -30.05 -0.80
C THR A 187 15.65 -29.54 -0.42
N SER A 188 16.69 -30.37 -0.54
CA SER A 188 18.05 -30.05 -0.11
C SER A 188 19.09 -30.14 -1.23
N ALA A 189 19.09 -31.19 -2.03
CA ALA A 189 20.17 -31.46 -2.97
C ALA A 189 20.33 -30.32 -4.00
N GLY A 190 21.50 -29.68 -4.02
CA GLY A 190 21.81 -28.55 -4.89
C GLY A 190 21.06 -27.26 -4.55
N LYS A 191 20.29 -27.21 -3.47
CA LYS A 191 19.55 -26.03 -3.02
C LYS A 191 20.32 -25.28 -1.94
N PRO A 192 20.22 -23.94 -1.89
CA PRO A 192 20.80 -23.16 -0.80
C PRO A 192 20.02 -23.40 0.50
N GLY A 193 20.71 -23.34 1.63
CA GLY A 193 20.12 -23.50 2.96
C GLY A 193 21.20 -23.54 4.06
N PHE A 194 20.80 -23.67 5.32
CA PHE A 194 21.73 -23.97 6.41
C PHE A 194 21.91 -25.47 6.52
N ARG A 195 23.14 -25.97 6.73
CA ARG A 195 23.37 -27.41 6.96
C ARG A 195 22.47 -27.90 8.08
N SER A 196 21.70 -28.97 7.87
CA SER A 196 20.83 -29.50 8.94
C SER A 196 21.61 -30.32 9.95
N ASN A 197 22.70 -30.96 9.52
CA ASN A 197 23.60 -31.70 10.38
C ASN A 197 25.02 -31.13 10.32
N ALA A 198 25.66 -31.06 11.48
CA ALA A 198 27.08 -30.80 11.58
C ALA A 198 27.87 -32.06 11.23
N LYS A 199 27.37 -33.23 11.64
CA LYS A 199 28.01 -34.51 11.37
C LYS A 199 27.01 -35.67 11.44
N ALA A 200 26.91 -36.45 10.37
CA ALA A 200 26.17 -37.70 10.36
C ALA A 200 27.09 -38.84 9.92
N GLN A 201 27.14 -39.93 10.69
CA GLN A 201 27.99 -41.08 10.38
C GLN A 201 27.37 -42.42 10.82
N VAL A 202 27.76 -43.50 10.15
CA VAL A 202 27.56 -44.88 10.59
C VAL A 202 28.90 -45.50 10.93
N CYS A 203 29.02 -46.12 12.10
CA CYS A 203 30.16 -46.94 12.49
C CYS A 203 29.73 -48.40 12.60
N TYR A 204 30.60 -49.31 12.18
CA TYR A 204 30.28 -50.74 12.09
C TYR A 204 31.52 -51.58 12.25
N THR A 205 31.32 -52.88 12.51
CA THR A 205 32.34 -53.91 12.37
C THR A 205 31.99 -54.82 11.20
N PHE A 206 32.95 -55.04 10.32
CA PHE A 206 32.86 -55.91 9.16
C PHE A 206 34.14 -56.73 9.05
N ASP A 207 34.03 -58.05 8.94
CA ASP A 207 35.19 -58.96 8.88
C ASP A 207 36.24 -58.73 10.00
N ASN A 208 35.76 -58.53 11.23
CA ASN A 208 36.56 -58.20 12.43
C ASN A 208 37.35 -56.87 12.35
N GLN A 209 37.02 -56.00 11.41
CA GLN A 209 37.57 -54.65 11.31
C GLN A 209 36.48 -53.62 11.56
N SER A 210 36.77 -52.65 12.43
CA SER A 210 35.87 -51.53 12.69
C SER A 210 36.14 -50.39 11.71
N GLY A 211 35.08 -49.77 11.21
CA GLY A 211 35.14 -48.62 10.33
C GLY A 211 33.96 -47.68 10.55
N CYS A 212 34.07 -46.46 10.01
CA CYS A 212 32.96 -45.51 9.95
C CYS A 212 32.84 -44.94 8.54
N ALA A 213 31.63 -44.55 8.16
CA ALA A 213 31.33 -43.85 6.93
C ALA A 213 30.43 -42.65 7.23
N ASP A 214 30.75 -41.51 6.60
CA ASP A 214 29.97 -40.28 6.75
C ASP A 214 28.76 -40.29 5.81
N TYR A 215 27.67 -39.68 6.25
CA TYR A 215 26.50 -39.41 5.43
C TYR A 215 26.59 -38.01 4.79
N PRO A 216 25.91 -37.80 3.64
CA PRO A 216 25.80 -36.48 3.03
C PRO A 216 25.14 -35.47 3.96
N HIS A 217 25.43 -34.19 3.75
CA HIS A 217 24.90 -33.11 4.56
C HIS A 217 23.70 -32.42 3.89
N PRO A 218 22.47 -32.60 4.40
CA PRO A 218 21.32 -31.85 3.91
C PRO A 218 21.41 -30.39 4.35
N VAL A 219 20.54 -29.56 3.78
CA VAL A 219 20.28 -28.19 4.21
C VAL A 219 18.80 -28.00 4.50
N LEU A 220 18.50 -27.10 5.42
CA LEU A 220 17.17 -26.61 5.73
C LEU A 220 17.03 -25.15 5.28
N GLN A 221 15.84 -24.80 4.81
CA GLN A 221 15.44 -23.42 4.56
C GLN A 221 14.52 -22.95 5.69
N VAL A 222 14.62 -21.66 5.98
CA VAL A 222 13.82 -20.99 7.00
C VAL A 222 12.49 -20.54 6.38
N PRO A 223 11.32 -20.97 6.91
CA PRO A 223 10.04 -20.44 6.49
C PRO A 223 9.98 -18.92 6.63
N SER A 224 9.32 -18.26 5.68
CA SER A 224 9.21 -16.81 5.64
C SER A 224 7.84 -16.36 5.15
N ALA A 225 7.55 -15.07 5.30
CA ALA A 225 6.35 -14.43 4.83
C ALA A 225 6.59 -13.59 3.58
N ASN A 226 5.54 -13.40 2.80
CA ASN A 226 5.45 -12.36 1.79
C ASN A 226 4.51 -11.28 2.30
N VAL A 227 4.97 -10.03 2.29
CA VAL A 227 4.14 -8.88 2.66
C VAL A 227 3.89 -8.06 1.41
N THR A 228 2.64 -8.07 0.94
CA THR A 228 2.21 -7.24 -0.18
C THR A 228 1.60 -5.94 0.33
N VAL A 229 2.21 -4.81 -0.05
CA VAL A 229 1.70 -3.47 0.21
C VAL A 229 1.08 -2.90 -1.07
N THR A 230 -0.15 -2.44 -0.99
CA THR A 230 -0.87 -1.78 -2.09
C THR A 230 -1.32 -0.39 -1.71
N LYS A 231 -1.41 0.50 -2.71
CA LYS A 231 -1.83 1.87 -2.54
C LYS A 231 -3.02 2.22 -3.45
N HIS A 232 -4.04 2.81 -2.83
CA HIS A 232 -5.24 3.34 -3.47
C HIS A 232 -5.32 4.87 -3.30
N TRP A 233 -5.91 5.54 -4.29
CA TRP A 233 -6.02 6.99 -4.34
C TRP A 233 -7.48 7.43 -4.53
N GLU A 234 -8.05 8.12 -3.55
CA GLU A 234 -9.31 8.85 -3.68
C GLU A 234 -9.07 10.27 -4.19
N GLY A 235 -9.78 10.67 -5.25
CA GLY A 235 -9.61 11.98 -5.88
C GLY A 235 -8.57 12.00 -7.01
N GLY A 236 -8.09 10.83 -7.44
CA GLY A 236 -7.10 10.65 -8.51
C GLY A 236 -5.67 10.58 -7.96
N ALA A 237 -4.83 9.74 -8.55
CA ALA A 237 -3.42 9.60 -8.16
C ALA A 237 -2.60 10.86 -8.50
N PRO A 238 -1.50 11.13 -7.80
CA PRO A 238 -0.50 12.10 -8.26
C PRO A 238 0.10 11.66 -9.61
N ASP A 239 0.66 12.61 -10.37
CA ASP A 239 1.28 12.29 -11.66
C ASP A 239 2.46 11.31 -11.45
N GLY A 240 2.78 10.53 -12.49
CA GLY A 240 3.67 9.35 -12.44
C GLY A 240 5.13 9.57 -12.03
N GLN A 241 5.48 10.74 -11.50
CA GLN A 241 6.80 11.07 -10.94
C GLN A 241 6.87 10.86 -9.42
N THR A 242 5.74 10.64 -8.72
CA THR A 242 5.76 10.33 -7.29
C THR A 242 6.16 8.88 -7.04
N ALA A 243 7.26 8.69 -6.33
CA ALA A 243 7.61 7.42 -5.70
C ALA A 243 7.26 7.53 -4.21
N LEU A 244 6.46 6.58 -3.74
CA LEU A 244 6.06 6.49 -2.34
C LEU A 244 6.93 5.44 -1.67
N HIS A 245 7.81 5.92 -0.79
CA HIS A 245 8.65 5.05 0.00
C HIS A 245 7.82 4.32 1.06
N ILE A 246 7.94 3.00 1.10
CA ILE A 246 7.34 2.11 2.08
C ILE A 246 8.44 1.49 2.92
N THR A 247 8.24 1.49 4.23
CA THR A 247 9.17 0.89 5.19
C THR A 247 8.44 -0.12 6.07
N LEU A 248 9.03 -1.30 6.24
CA LEU A 248 8.69 -2.27 7.28
C LEU A 248 9.82 -2.22 8.32
N ALA A 249 9.53 -1.61 9.47
CA ALA A 249 10.50 -1.46 10.55
C ALA A 249 10.24 -2.44 11.70
N GLN A 250 11.31 -2.90 12.35
CA GLN A 250 11.22 -3.56 13.66
C GLN A 250 11.83 -2.63 14.70
N GLY A 251 11.00 -2.16 15.64
CA GLY A 251 11.38 -1.05 16.51
C GLY A 251 11.68 0.21 15.68
N GLU A 252 12.86 0.79 15.85
CA GLU A 252 13.32 1.97 15.11
C GLU A 252 14.12 1.64 13.83
N THR A 253 14.35 0.35 13.56
CA THR A 253 15.20 -0.09 12.44
C THR A 253 14.35 -0.47 11.23
N ALA A 254 14.53 0.23 10.10
CA ALA A 254 14.01 -0.18 8.81
C ALA A 254 14.64 -1.51 8.39
N LYS A 255 13.81 -2.56 8.26
CA LYS A 255 14.26 -3.91 7.85
C LYS A 255 14.03 -4.16 6.38
N TYR A 256 12.89 -3.71 5.86
CA TYR A 256 12.57 -3.78 4.43
C TYR A 256 12.07 -2.43 3.95
N GLU A 257 12.52 -2.06 2.76
CA GLU A 257 12.26 -0.75 2.15
C GLU A 257 11.93 -0.95 0.66
N GLY A 258 11.03 -0.13 0.12
CA GLY A 258 10.68 -0.22 -1.29
C GLY A 258 9.73 0.88 -1.75
N GLU A 259 9.69 1.09 -3.05
CA GLU A 259 8.89 2.17 -3.66
C GLU A 259 7.57 1.64 -4.23
N LEU A 260 6.49 2.39 -4.05
CA LEU A 260 5.26 2.28 -4.83
C LEU A 260 5.24 3.40 -5.88
N THR A 261 4.98 3.04 -7.13
CA THR A 261 4.94 3.96 -8.26
C THR A 261 3.78 3.63 -9.18
N ALA A 262 3.39 4.56 -10.04
CA ALA A 262 2.42 4.25 -11.09
C ALA A 262 2.88 3.09 -12.00
N ALA A 263 4.18 2.97 -12.26
CA ALA A 263 4.77 1.94 -13.12
C ALA A 263 4.60 0.53 -12.54
N ASN A 264 4.68 0.37 -11.22
CA ASN A 264 4.42 -0.92 -10.55
C ASN A 264 2.95 -1.11 -10.14
N GLY A 265 2.05 -0.27 -10.64
CA GLY A 265 0.62 -0.35 -10.33
C GLY A 265 0.33 -0.05 -8.86
N TRP A 266 1.17 0.76 -8.21
CA TRP A 266 1.06 1.11 -6.80
C TRP A 266 1.05 -0.13 -5.88
N LYS A 267 1.89 -1.11 -6.22
CA LYS A 267 1.99 -2.39 -5.52
C LYS A 267 3.45 -2.82 -5.34
N ARG A 268 3.77 -3.32 -4.15
CA ARG A 268 5.07 -3.92 -3.81
C ARG A 268 4.85 -5.18 -2.98
N THR A 269 5.60 -6.24 -3.28
CA THR A 269 5.67 -7.43 -2.42
C THR A 269 7.08 -7.55 -1.86
N PHE A 270 7.21 -7.56 -0.55
CA PHE A 270 8.41 -7.92 0.19
C PHE A 270 8.42 -9.43 0.38
N VAL A 271 9.47 -10.10 -0.10
CA VAL A 271 9.63 -11.55 -0.02
C VAL A 271 10.64 -11.87 1.10
N GLY A 272 10.54 -13.04 1.71
CA GLY A 272 11.52 -13.46 2.72
C GLY A 272 11.38 -12.73 4.05
N VAL A 273 10.20 -12.19 4.37
CA VAL A 273 9.97 -11.45 5.61
C VAL A 273 9.93 -12.43 6.78
N LEU A 274 10.92 -12.32 7.67
CA LEU A 274 11.06 -13.18 8.84
C LEU A 274 9.99 -12.93 9.93
N PRO A 275 9.81 -13.87 10.87
CA PRO A 275 8.92 -13.64 12.01
C PRO A 275 9.31 -12.43 12.84
N GLY A 276 8.30 -11.75 13.37
CA GLY A 276 8.46 -10.62 14.27
C GLY A 276 7.31 -9.62 14.19
N THR A 277 7.41 -8.57 15.00
CA THR A 277 6.46 -7.46 15.00
C THR A 277 7.04 -6.29 14.21
N TYR A 278 6.32 -5.90 13.18
CA TYR A 278 6.70 -4.83 12.26
C TYR A 278 5.76 -3.63 12.40
N THR A 279 6.29 -2.45 12.10
CA THR A 279 5.51 -1.26 11.77
C THR A 279 5.63 -1.01 10.27
N VAL A 280 4.50 -0.80 9.60
CA VAL A 280 4.47 -0.44 8.18
C VAL A 280 4.16 1.05 8.07
N THR A 281 5.03 1.78 7.38
CA THR A 281 4.87 3.21 7.12
C THR A 281 4.97 3.49 5.64
N GLU A 282 4.19 4.47 5.19
CA GLU A 282 4.39 5.13 3.92
C GLU A 282 4.91 6.55 4.15
N SER A 283 5.64 7.09 3.18
CA SER A 283 6.03 8.49 3.16
C SER A 283 4.83 9.40 2.89
N ASP A 284 4.84 10.62 3.45
CA ASP A 284 3.79 11.58 3.20
C ASP A 284 3.83 12.09 1.76
N VAL A 285 2.65 12.22 1.14
CA VAL A 285 2.50 12.86 -0.17
C VAL A 285 1.74 14.16 0.00
N ASP A 286 2.37 15.25 -0.43
CA ASP A 286 1.79 16.58 -0.27
C ASP A 286 0.42 16.68 -0.95
N GLY A 287 -0.55 17.25 -0.23
CA GLY A 287 -1.93 17.37 -0.72
C GLY A 287 -2.75 16.09 -0.60
N TYR A 288 -2.28 15.08 0.15
CA TYR A 288 -3.04 13.89 0.49
C TYR A 288 -2.95 13.55 1.96
N GLY A 289 -4.09 13.17 2.55
CA GLY A 289 -4.16 12.52 3.85
C GLY A 289 -4.43 11.02 3.73
N VAL A 290 -3.97 10.24 4.72
CA VAL A 290 -4.36 8.83 4.85
C VAL A 290 -5.83 8.75 5.24
N ALA A 291 -6.65 8.08 4.42
CA ALA A 291 -8.08 7.92 4.64
C ALA A 291 -8.43 6.56 5.27
N GLU A 292 -7.74 5.49 4.85
CA GLU A 292 -7.95 4.15 5.37
C GLU A 292 -6.68 3.31 5.27
N ILE A 293 -6.47 2.44 6.26
CA ILE A 293 -5.47 1.37 6.21
C ILE A 293 -6.19 0.04 6.47
N LYS A 294 -5.89 -0.98 5.65
CA LYS A 294 -6.34 -2.36 5.87
C LYS A 294 -5.15 -3.29 6.06
N VAL A 295 -5.25 -4.21 7.01
CA VAL A 295 -4.32 -5.32 7.20
C VAL A 295 -5.10 -6.62 7.02
N ASP A 296 -4.70 -7.45 6.06
CA ASP A 296 -5.36 -8.70 5.71
C ASP A 296 -6.87 -8.53 5.47
N GLY A 297 -7.22 -7.46 4.73
CA GLY A 297 -8.59 -7.08 4.39
C GLY A 297 -9.40 -6.47 5.54
N LYS A 298 -8.83 -6.34 6.75
CA LYS A 298 -9.50 -5.74 7.91
C LYS A 298 -9.07 -4.29 8.09
N THR A 299 -10.03 -3.37 8.15
CA THR A 299 -9.78 -1.96 8.45
C THR A 299 -9.19 -1.81 9.85
N VAL A 300 -8.07 -1.10 9.93
CA VAL A 300 -7.47 -0.72 11.21
C VAL A 300 -8.08 0.62 11.62
N HIS A 301 -8.86 0.62 12.70
CA HIS A 301 -9.50 1.85 13.20
C HIS A 301 -8.44 2.75 13.86
N ASP A 302 -8.50 4.06 13.57
CA ASP A 302 -7.49 5.11 13.81
C ASP A 302 -6.33 5.15 12.79
N ALA A 303 -6.63 5.66 11.58
CA ALA A 303 -5.68 5.90 10.50
C ALA A 303 -4.64 7.01 10.81
N ALA A 304 -3.84 6.81 11.86
CA ALA A 304 -2.57 7.49 12.08
C ALA A 304 -1.45 6.47 11.86
N ALA A 305 -0.57 6.72 10.88
CA ALA A 305 0.64 5.91 10.69
C ALA A 305 1.57 6.06 11.92
N PRO A 306 2.28 5.00 12.35
CA PRO A 306 2.47 3.68 11.71
C PRO A 306 1.41 2.61 12.02
N VAL A 307 1.22 1.62 11.14
CA VAL A 307 0.36 0.43 11.39
C VAL A 307 1.19 -0.78 11.84
N GLY A 308 0.70 -1.51 12.85
CA GLY A 308 1.34 -2.74 13.34
C GLY A 308 1.02 -3.96 12.47
N LEU A 309 2.03 -4.79 12.22
CA LEU A 309 1.93 -6.07 11.51
C LEU A 309 2.72 -7.14 12.26
N GLU A 310 2.02 -8.10 12.86
CA GLU A 310 2.65 -9.24 13.55
C GLU A 310 2.75 -10.44 12.61
N ILE A 311 3.96 -10.96 12.37
CA ILE A 311 4.23 -12.15 11.57
C ILE A 311 4.68 -13.27 12.51
N SER A 312 3.82 -14.25 12.74
CA SER A 312 4.06 -15.33 13.71
C SER A 312 4.82 -16.52 13.10
N LYS A 313 5.81 -17.05 13.84
CA LYS A 313 6.50 -18.31 13.51
C LYS A 313 5.50 -19.45 13.33
N THR A 314 4.48 -19.53 14.19
CA THR A 314 3.44 -20.56 14.12
C THR A 314 2.59 -20.45 12.86
N GLU A 315 2.19 -19.23 12.45
CA GLU A 315 1.39 -19.04 11.23
C GLU A 315 2.19 -19.41 9.97
N MET A 316 3.49 -19.12 9.94
CA MET A 316 4.37 -19.54 8.85
C MET A 316 4.49 -21.05 8.76
N TRP A 317 4.67 -21.75 9.89
CA TRP A 317 4.70 -23.21 9.91
C TRP A 317 3.38 -23.84 9.48
N ASN A 318 2.26 -23.33 9.98
CA ASN A 318 0.94 -23.80 9.56
C ASN A 318 0.72 -23.61 8.05
N ALA A 319 1.20 -22.49 7.49
CA ALA A 319 1.14 -22.27 6.05
C ALA A 319 2.00 -23.32 5.32
N PHE A 320 3.23 -23.53 5.77
CA PHE A 320 4.17 -24.53 5.23
C PHE A 320 3.58 -25.94 5.22
N ASP A 321 3.08 -26.42 6.36
CA ASP A 321 2.48 -27.76 6.48
C ASP A 321 1.25 -27.94 5.59
N ALA A 322 0.40 -26.91 5.50
CA ALA A 322 -0.79 -26.94 4.65
C ALA A 322 -0.44 -27.04 3.15
N HIS A 323 0.69 -26.47 2.75
CA HIS A 323 1.18 -26.55 1.37
C HIS A 323 1.78 -27.90 1.04
N GLU A 324 2.61 -28.47 1.91
CA GLU A 324 3.15 -29.83 1.74
C GLU A 324 2.00 -30.85 1.60
N ALA A 325 0.95 -30.71 2.42
CA ALA A 325 -0.25 -31.56 2.34
C ALA A 325 -1.02 -31.43 1.00
N SER A 326 -0.82 -30.34 0.25
CA SER A 326 -1.50 -30.08 -1.03
C SER A 326 -0.79 -30.69 -2.25
N GLY A 327 0.45 -31.18 -2.10
CA GLY A 327 1.25 -31.75 -3.17
C GLY A 327 1.71 -30.74 -4.24
N ALA A 328 1.70 -29.45 -3.92
CA ALA A 328 2.10 -28.38 -4.82
C ALA A 328 3.64 -28.31 -4.95
N THR A 329 4.14 -28.07 -6.17
CA THR A 329 5.58 -28.07 -6.49
C THR A 329 6.29 -26.74 -6.19
N SER A 330 5.56 -25.75 -5.65
CA SER A 330 6.06 -24.43 -5.27
C SER A 330 5.17 -23.83 -4.17
N GLY A 331 5.74 -23.38 -3.04
CA GLY A 331 5.04 -22.62 -1.99
C GLY A 331 5.68 -22.78 -0.60
N PRO A 332 4.95 -22.45 0.48
CA PRO A 332 4.26 -21.20 0.72
C PRO A 332 5.13 -20.26 1.55
N SER A 333 5.11 -18.99 1.19
CA SER A 333 5.34 -17.90 2.12
C SER A 333 4.01 -17.59 2.81
N LEU A 334 4.02 -17.31 4.12
CA LEU A 334 2.83 -16.73 4.76
C LEU A 334 2.49 -15.42 4.03
N GLU A 335 1.33 -15.35 3.37
CA GLU A 335 0.94 -14.16 2.61
C GLU A 335 0.24 -13.16 3.53
N ARG A 336 0.75 -11.94 3.58
CA ARG A 336 0.20 -10.81 4.32
C ARG A 336 -0.07 -9.66 3.39
N THR A 337 -1.11 -8.89 3.67
CA THR A 337 -1.49 -7.73 2.86
C THR A 337 -1.65 -6.49 3.73
N VAL A 338 -1.13 -5.37 3.24
CA VAL A 338 -1.34 -4.04 3.83
C VAL A 338 -1.78 -3.09 2.72
N GLU A 339 -2.95 -2.49 2.87
CA GLU A 339 -3.52 -1.59 1.87
C GLU A 339 -3.64 -0.18 2.45
N PHE A 340 -3.01 0.80 1.82
CA PHE A 340 -3.16 2.21 2.15
C PHE A 340 -4.12 2.87 1.16
N THR A 341 -5.08 3.62 1.66
CA THR A 341 -5.94 4.49 0.84
C THR A 341 -5.69 5.93 1.24
N ASN A 342 -5.15 6.74 0.32
CA ASN A 342 -5.02 8.18 0.55
C ASN A 342 -6.08 8.94 -0.21
N LYS A 343 -6.55 10.01 0.43
CA LYS A 343 -7.53 10.91 -0.12
C LYS A 343 -6.91 12.26 -0.35
N ARG A 344 -7.15 12.79 -1.55
CA ARG A 344 -6.71 14.13 -1.91
C ARG A 344 -7.35 15.15 -0.97
N ASP A 345 -6.53 16.04 -0.45
CA ASP A 345 -6.95 17.11 0.43
C ASP A 345 -7.86 18.08 -0.30
N THR A 346 -8.64 18.82 0.48
CA THR A 346 -9.57 19.81 -0.04
C THR A 346 -9.41 21.12 0.70
N VAL A 347 -9.69 22.22 -0.01
CA VAL A 347 -9.67 23.57 0.54
C VAL A 347 -10.94 24.30 0.16
N THR A 348 -11.52 25.00 1.14
CA THR A 348 -12.71 25.82 0.93
C THR A 348 -12.30 27.24 0.57
N LEU A 349 -13.07 27.89 -0.30
CA LEU A 349 -12.85 29.29 -0.66
C LEU A 349 -12.76 30.17 0.60
N SER A 350 -11.67 30.91 0.73
CA SER A 350 -11.34 31.71 1.93
C SER A 350 -12.39 32.78 2.22
N GLU A 351 -12.83 33.49 1.18
CA GLU A 351 -13.89 34.48 1.23
C GLU A 351 -14.95 34.22 0.16
N ALA A 352 -16.20 34.06 0.60
CA ALA A 352 -17.31 33.82 -0.30
C ALA A 352 -17.64 35.06 -1.16
N MET A 353 -18.08 34.83 -2.39
CA MET A 353 -18.34 35.88 -3.38
C MET A 353 -19.56 36.73 -2.98
N LYS A 354 -19.44 38.05 -3.10
CA LYS A 354 -20.46 39.03 -2.67
C LYS A 354 -21.18 39.67 -3.85
N VAL A 355 -22.49 39.85 -3.72
CA VAL A 355 -23.33 40.60 -4.64
C VAL A 355 -24.07 41.70 -3.90
N SER A 356 -24.33 42.81 -4.59
CA SER A 356 -25.15 43.90 -4.06
C SER A 356 -26.29 44.26 -5.00
N LYS A 357 -27.41 44.68 -4.40
CA LYS A 357 -28.61 45.07 -5.12
C LYS A 357 -29.11 46.44 -4.69
N THR A 358 -29.37 47.28 -5.69
CA THR A 358 -30.07 48.56 -5.55
C THR A 358 -31.33 48.53 -6.41
N VAL A 359 -32.42 49.12 -5.92
CA VAL A 359 -33.63 49.38 -6.72
C VAL A 359 -33.86 50.87 -6.88
N GLN A 360 -34.34 51.26 -8.06
CA GLN A 360 -34.67 52.64 -8.38
C GLN A 360 -36.11 52.75 -8.89
N GLY A 361 -36.67 53.95 -8.80
CA GLY A 361 -38.05 54.23 -9.20
C GLY A 361 -39.07 53.92 -8.12
N ALA A 362 -39.03 52.74 -7.51
CA ALA A 362 -39.93 52.30 -6.44
C ALA A 362 -39.24 51.41 -5.40
N ASP A 363 -39.86 51.21 -4.25
CA ASP A 363 -39.49 50.17 -3.28
C ASP A 363 -39.89 48.78 -3.81
N TYR A 364 -39.26 47.73 -3.31
CA TYR A 364 -39.53 46.36 -3.72
C TYR A 364 -39.55 45.40 -2.52
N ALA A 365 -40.73 44.88 -2.18
CA ALA A 365 -40.92 43.99 -1.03
C ALA A 365 -40.45 42.55 -1.28
N GLY A 366 -40.50 42.07 -2.53
CA GLY A 366 -40.05 40.71 -2.88
C GLY A 366 -38.52 40.57 -2.90
N ALA A 367 -38.03 39.44 -3.44
CA ALA A 367 -36.60 39.18 -3.61
C ALA A 367 -36.17 39.10 -5.09
N PHE A 368 -34.93 39.50 -5.35
CA PHE A 368 -34.19 39.19 -6.57
C PHE A 368 -33.19 38.09 -6.28
N GLU A 369 -33.11 37.12 -7.18
CA GLU A 369 -32.21 35.97 -7.05
C GLU A 369 -31.01 36.16 -7.97
N PHE A 370 -29.86 35.68 -7.51
CA PHE A 370 -28.60 35.72 -8.23
C PHE A 370 -28.08 34.30 -8.34
N GLU A 371 -27.47 33.97 -9.47
CA GLU A 371 -26.83 32.68 -9.70
C GLU A 371 -25.32 32.84 -9.87
N LEU A 372 -24.58 31.91 -9.27
CA LEU A 372 -23.17 31.64 -9.50
C LEU A 372 -23.07 30.34 -10.29
N THR A 373 -22.33 30.33 -11.40
CA THR A 373 -22.15 29.16 -12.28
C THR A 373 -20.67 28.98 -12.62
N ASP A 374 -20.18 27.74 -12.68
CA ASP A 374 -18.83 27.45 -13.18
C ASP A 374 -18.83 27.59 -14.70
N VAL A 375 -18.01 28.51 -15.21
CA VAL A 375 -17.81 28.79 -16.63
C VAL A 375 -16.36 28.57 -17.05
N THR A 376 -15.58 27.86 -16.23
CA THR A 376 -14.23 27.43 -16.59
C THR A 376 -14.31 26.59 -17.86
N ASP A 377 -13.53 26.98 -18.88
CA ASP A 377 -13.54 26.27 -20.16
C ASP A 377 -12.87 24.89 -20.05
N ASP A 378 -13.15 24.03 -21.02
CA ASP A 378 -12.65 22.65 -21.02
C ASP A 378 -11.13 22.56 -21.11
N ALA A 379 -10.47 23.56 -21.70
CA ALA A 379 -9.01 23.58 -21.80
C ALA A 379 -8.39 23.85 -20.43
N GLN A 380 -8.92 24.83 -19.71
CA GLN A 380 -8.49 25.13 -18.35
C GLN A 380 -8.87 24.00 -17.38
N LYS A 381 -10.05 23.38 -17.52
CA LYS A 381 -10.43 22.20 -16.73
C LYS A 381 -9.48 21.02 -16.91
N ARG A 382 -8.96 20.81 -18.13
CA ARG A 382 -7.94 19.79 -18.40
C ARG A 382 -6.54 20.16 -17.92
N ALA A 383 -6.26 21.46 -17.81
CA ALA A 383 -5.00 21.95 -17.27
C ALA A 383 -4.97 21.95 -15.73
N ASN A 384 -6.14 22.07 -15.10
CA ASN A 384 -6.28 21.90 -13.66
C ASN A 384 -6.07 20.44 -13.29
N SER A 385 -5.28 20.22 -12.25
CA SER A 385 -5.06 18.89 -11.67
C SER A 385 -6.14 18.53 -10.67
N GLY A 386 -6.76 19.52 -10.02
CA GLY A 386 -7.89 19.40 -9.12
C GLY A 386 -9.24 19.74 -9.76
N ALA A 387 -10.28 19.71 -8.93
CA ALA A 387 -11.66 19.99 -9.32
C ALA A 387 -12.44 20.72 -8.23
N VAL A 388 -13.56 21.32 -8.62
CA VAL A 388 -14.61 21.74 -7.68
C VAL A 388 -15.30 20.47 -7.16
N VAL A 389 -15.23 20.23 -5.85
CA VAL A 389 -15.74 19.00 -5.22
C VAL A 389 -17.06 19.21 -4.47
N LYS A 390 -17.34 20.42 -3.99
CA LYS A 390 -18.57 20.77 -3.28
C LYS A 390 -19.01 22.22 -3.52
N GLY A 391 -20.25 22.53 -3.16
CA GLY A 391 -20.79 23.88 -3.22
C GLY A 391 -21.25 24.31 -4.61
N MET A 392 -21.52 23.37 -5.52
CA MET A 392 -22.10 23.66 -6.84
C MET A 392 -23.19 22.64 -7.20
N THR A 393 -23.96 22.18 -6.21
CA THR A 393 -25.06 21.22 -6.43
C THR A 393 -26.01 21.72 -7.52
N GLY A 394 -26.33 20.88 -8.50
CA GLY A 394 -27.14 21.28 -9.66
C GLY A 394 -26.44 22.24 -10.63
N GLY A 395 -25.11 22.37 -10.54
CA GLY A 395 -24.28 23.20 -11.40
C GLY A 395 -24.29 24.69 -11.05
N ARG A 396 -24.85 25.09 -9.90
CA ARG A 396 -24.96 26.50 -9.49
C ARG A 396 -25.02 26.70 -7.98
N GLN A 397 -24.70 27.90 -7.51
CA GLN A 397 -25.21 28.43 -6.23
C GLN A 397 -26.21 29.55 -6.49
N THR A 398 -27.15 29.75 -5.57
CA THR A 398 -28.11 30.85 -5.64
C THR A 398 -28.19 31.62 -4.34
N VAL A 399 -28.35 32.94 -4.41
CA VAL A 399 -28.59 33.80 -3.26
C VAL A 399 -29.68 34.82 -3.60
N SER A 400 -30.44 35.26 -2.60
CA SER A 400 -31.57 36.16 -2.78
C SER A 400 -31.43 37.42 -1.94
N ILE A 401 -31.76 38.57 -2.52
CA ILE A 401 -31.80 39.86 -1.82
C ILE A 401 -33.22 40.44 -1.93
N GLY A 402 -33.87 40.66 -0.78
CA GLY A 402 -35.24 41.19 -0.71
C GLY A 402 -35.42 42.40 0.20
N GLU A 403 -36.66 42.89 0.26
CA GLU A 403 -37.09 44.05 1.06
C GLU A 403 -36.25 45.30 0.77
N LEU A 404 -36.18 45.68 -0.50
CA LEU A 404 -35.31 46.74 -0.99
C LEU A 404 -36.02 48.08 -0.98
N THR A 405 -35.41 49.07 -0.32
CA THR A 405 -35.85 50.47 -0.36
C THR A 405 -35.18 51.20 -1.52
N LYS A 406 -35.94 52.02 -2.23
CA LYS A 406 -35.48 52.84 -3.33
C LYS A 406 -34.21 53.63 -2.98
N GLY A 407 -33.17 53.48 -3.80
CA GLY A 407 -31.89 54.18 -3.64
C GLY A 407 -31.02 53.66 -2.49
N LYS A 408 -31.41 52.58 -1.81
CA LYS A 408 -30.58 51.88 -0.83
C LYS A 408 -30.03 50.59 -1.41
N THR A 409 -28.84 50.23 -0.97
CA THR A 409 -28.14 49.01 -1.39
C THR A 409 -28.19 47.98 -0.27
N LYS A 410 -28.47 46.73 -0.63
CA LYS A 410 -28.29 45.56 0.24
C LYS A 410 -27.31 44.59 -0.39
N GLU A 411 -26.64 43.79 0.44
CA GLU A 411 -25.65 42.80 0.01
C GLU A 411 -26.07 41.40 0.41
N ALA A 412 -25.58 40.40 -0.33
CA ALA A 412 -25.62 39.01 0.05
C ALA A 412 -24.40 38.27 -0.50
N THR A 413 -24.17 37.05 0.00
CA THR A 413 -22.97 36.28 -0.26
C THR A 413 -23.33 34.86 -0.70
N PHE A 414 -22.63 34.34 -1.70
CA PHE A 414 -22.69 32.93 -2.12
C PHE A 414 -21.91 32.06 -1.13
N ALA A 415 -22.45 31.89 0.08
CA ALA A 415 -21.76 31.20 1.16
C ALA A 415 -21.85 29.67 1.03
N LYS A 416 -23.00 29.16 0.58
CA LYS A 416 -23.34 27.74 0.53
C LYS A 416 -24.31 27.46 -0.61
N ASP A 417 -24.25 26.26 -1.17
CA ASP A 417 -25.24 25.76 -2.12
C ASP A 417 -26.52 25.24 -1.42
N SER A 418 -27.41 24.60 -2.20
CA SER A 418 -28.67 24.06 -1.70
C SER A 418 -28.53 22.91 -0.68
N ASN A 419 -27.37 22.23 -0.64
CA ASN A 419 -27.07 21.17 0.33
C ASN A 419 -26.41 21.73 1.60
N GLY A 420 -26.13 23.04 1.64
CA GLY A 420 -25.43 23.68 2.75
C GLY A 420 -23.90 23.56 2.67
N ASP A 421 -23.37 23.17 1.52
CA ASP A 421 -21.93 23.03 1.29
C ASP A 421 -21.34 24.35 0.76
N PRO A 422 -20.22 24.84 1.33
CA PRO A 422 -19.49 25.94 0.75
C PRO A 422 -18.74 25.50 -0.52
N LEU A 423 -18.25 26.48 -1.28
CA LEU A 423 -17.44 26.18 -2.47
C LEU A 423 -16.09 25.60 -2.05
N THR A 424 -15.87 24.33 -2.36
CA THR A 424 -14.68 23.57 -1.96
C THR A 424 -14.03 22.94 -3.18
N PHE A 425 -12.71 22.95 -3.20
CA PHE A 425 -11.86 22.45 -4.27
C PHE A 425 -10.96 21.35 -3.74
N SER A 426 -10.64 20.34 -4.55
CA SER A 426 -9.48 19.51 -4.25
C SER A 426 -8.20 20.33 -4.47
N VAL A 427 -7.16 20.07 -3.69
CA VAL A 427 -5.89 20.76 -3.87
C VAL A 427 -5.23 20.38 -5.21
N PRO A 428 -4.48 21.30 -5.83
CA PRO A 428 -3.70 20.99 -7.02
C PRO A 428 -2.54 20.05 -6.69
N LEU A 429 -2.08 19.32 -7.69
CA LEU A 429 -0.92 18.45 -7.62
C LEU A 429 0.35 19.17 -8.08
N ASP A 430 1.50 18.63 -7.65
CA ASP A 430 2.84 18.97 -8.17
C ASP A 430 3.19 20.46 -8.12
N GLY A 431 2.66 21.17 -7.12
CA GLY A 431 2.93 22.60 -6.92
C GLY A 431 2.32 23.52 -7.99
N VAL A 432 1.45 22.99 -8.85
CA VAL A 432 0.77 23.75 -9.91
C VAL A 432 -0.34 24.62 -9.29
N THR A 433 -0.68 25.72 -9.96
CA THR A 433 -1.84 26.55 -9.59
C THR A 433 -3.02 26.19 -10.48
N ASP A 434 -4.11 25.71 -9.87
CA ASP A 434 -5.37 25.51 -10.57
C ASP A 434 -6.15 26.83 -10.65
N THR A 435 -6.86 27.03 -11.76
CA THR A 435 -7.66 28.24 -12.01
C THR A 435 -9.10 27.89 -12.38
N TYR A 436 -10.05 28.52 -11.70
CA TYR A 436 -11.49 28.34 -11.90
C TYR A 436 -12.15 29.68 -12.18
N ILE A 437 -13.09 29.73 -13.12
CA ILE A 437 -13.80 30.94 -13.52
C ILE A 437 -15.29 30.75 -13.29
N PHE A 438 -15.89 31.62 -12.49
CA PHE A 438 -17.31 31.58 -12.18
C PHE A 438 -18.04 32.80 -12.72
N ALA A 439 -19.21 32.61 -13.31
CA ALA A 439 -20.09 33.69 -13.76
C ALA A 439 -21.17 33.99 -12.72
N VAL A 440 -21.39 35.28 -12.45
CA VAL A 440 -22.45 35.78 -11.56
C VAL A 440 -23.45 36.62 -12.35
N LYS A 441 -24.73 36.26 -12.23
CA LYS A 441 -25.86 36.88 -12.96
C LYS A 441 -27.06 37.05 -12.05
N GLU A 442 -27.90 38.05 -12.35
CA GLU A 442 -29.26 38.12 -11.82
C GLU A 442 -30.19 37.17 -12.60
N ILE A 443 -30.95 36.36 -11.88
CA ILE A 443 -31.99 35.48 -12.43
C ILE A 443 -33.21 36.34 -12.80
N ARG A 444 -33.65 36.24 -14.06
CA ARG A 444 -34.73 37.06 -14.61
C ARG A 444 -35.99 36.24 -14.83
N PRO A 445 -37.02 36.37 -13.98
CA PRO A 445 -38.32 35.77 -14.26
C PRO A 445 -39.02 36.50 -15.41
N GLN A 446 -39.82 35.77 -16.20
CA GLN A 446 -40.51 36.30 -17.38
C GLN A 446 -41.60 37.32 -17.05
N GLU A 447 -42.18 37.29 -15.84
CA GLU A 447 -43.32 38.12 -15.44
C GLU A 447 -43.00 38.97 -14.20
N ARG A 448 -42.35 40.13 -14.37
CA ARG A 448 -42.36 41.20 -13.35
C ARG A 448 -42.66 42.54 -14.00
N LEU A 449 -43.95 42.89 -14.00
CA LEU A 449 -44.47 44.12 -14.62
C LEU A 449 -43.77 45.38 -14.08
N GLY A 450 -43.36 46.26 -14.98
CA GLY A 450 -42.77 47.56 -14.67
C GLY A 450 -41.29 47.54 -14.25
N TRP A 451 -40.66 46.39 -14.01
CA TRP A 451 -39.25 46.33 -13.64
C TRP A 451 -38.35 46.04 -14.85
N LYS A 452 -37.40 46.95 -15.10
CA LYS A 452 -36.26 46.67 -15.98
C LYS A 452 -35.14 46.06 -15.12
N PHE A 453 -34.81 44.80 -15.43
CA PHE A 453 -33.75 44.05 -14.74
C PHE A 453 -32.37 44.44 -15.25
N ASP A 454 -31.40 44.39 -14.34
CA ASP A 454 -30.00 44.48 -14.66
C ASP A 454 -29.58 43.27 -15.51
N ARG A 455 -28.75 43.53 -16.53
CA ARG A 455 -28.26 42.50 -17.46
C ARG A 455 -26.75 42.30 -17.34
N SER A 456 -26.16 42.82 -16.27
CA SER A 456 -24.74 42.67 -15.97
C SER A 456 -24.38 41.20 -15.79
N GLU A 457 -23.16 40.88 -16.18
CA GLU A 457 -22.55 39.58 -15.98
C GLU A 457 -21.14 39.84 -15.48
N TYR A 458 -20.79 39.20 -14.38
CA TYR A 458 -19.45 39.27 -13.80
C TYR A 458 -18.78 37.92 -13.92
N ARG A 459 -17.45 37.91 -14.07
CA ARG A 459 -16.60 36.73 -14.03
C ARG A 459 -15.61 36.85 -12.88
N ALA A 460 -15.70 35.95 -11.92
CA ALA A 460 -14.75 35.83 -10.81
C ALA A 460 -13.75 34.71 -11.11
N THR A 461 -12.47 35.01 -11.04
CA THR A 461 -11.38 34.04 -11.16
C THR A 461 -10.92 33.64 -9.76
N VAL A 462 -10.97 32.35 -9.47
CA VAL A 462 -10.48 31.72 -8.24
C VAL A 462 -9.25 30.92 -8.58
N THR A 463 -8.19 31.05 -7.79
CA THR A 463 -7.01 30.19 -7.88
C THR A 463 -6.89 29.32 -6.65
N VAL A 464 -6.48 28.07 -6.84
CA VAL A 464 -6.11 27.16 -5.76
C VAL A 464 -4.62 26.87 -5.87
N LYS A 465 -3.86 27.15 -4.82
CA LYS A 465 -2.42 26.92 -4.77
C LYS A 465 -1.90 26.80 -3.35
N LYS A 466 -0.70 26.24 -3.20
CA LYS A 466 0.03 26.24 -1.94
C LYS A 466 0.70 27.60 -1.71
N ALA A 467 0.43 28.25 -0.59
CA ALA A 467 1.01 29.53 -0.20
C ALA A 467 1.38 29.53 1.29
N GLY A 468 2.67 29.65 1.60
CA GLY A 468 3.16 29.63 2.99
C GLY A 468 3.05 28.26 3.67
N GLY A 469 3.12 27.16 2.90
CA GLY A 469 3.02 25.80 3.42
C GLY A 469 1.59 25.22 3.43
N GLU A 470 0.56 26.05 3.24
CA GLU A 470 -0.84 25.63 3.26
C GLU A 470 -1.51 25.87 1.90
N TYR A 471 -2.46 25.00 1.54
CA TYR A 471 -3.29 25.21 0.37
C TYR A 471 -4.37 26.27 0.63
N LYS A 472 -4.53 27.20 -0.31
CA LYS A 472 -5.53 28.27 -0.25
C LYS A 472 -6.30 28.37 -1.56
N ALA A 473 -7.59 28.67 -1.44
CA ALA A 473 -8.47 29.02 -2.55
C ALA A 473 -8.87 30.49 -2.37
N ASP A 474 -8.46 31.35 -3.32
CA ASP A 474 -8.63 32.80 -3.24
C ASP A 474 -9.23 33.38 -4.53
N ILE A 475 -10.07 34.41 -4.39
CA ILE A 475 -10.56 35.21 -5.51
C ILE A 475 -9.46 36.19 -5.91
N VAL A 476 -8.87 35.99 -7.10
CA VAL A 476 -7.74 36.81 -7.57
C VAL A 476 -8.16 37.92 -8.54
N ARG A 477 -9.32 37.77 -9.19
CA ARG A 477 -9.81 38.77 -10.16
C ARG A 477 -11.33 38.71 -10.27
N ILE A 478 -11.97 39.87 -10.36
CA ILE A 478 -13.39 40.00 -10.74
C ILE A 478 -13.47 40.96 -11.92
N VAL A 479 -14.16 40.56 -12.98
CA VAL A 479 -14.34 41.37 -14.20
C VAL A 479 -15.82 41.47 -14.52
N GLN A 480 -16.34 42.68 -14.69
CA GLN A 480 -17.63 42.88 -15.33
C GLN A 480 -17.46 42.68 -16.83
N VAL A 481 -18.16 41.70 -17.39
CA VAL A 481 -18.12 41.36 -18.81
C VAL A 481 -19.36 41.84 -19.58
N LYS A 482 -20.44 42.17 -18.87
CA LYS A 482 -21.61 42.85 -19.42
C LYS A 482 -22.09 43.98 -18.51
N ASP A 483 -22.53 45.08 -19.10
CA ASP A 483 -23.11 46.23 -18.40
C ASP A 483 -24.59 46.02 -18.02
N GLU A 484 -25.21 47.01 -17.36
CA GLU A 484 -26.62 46.97 -16.94
C GLU A 484 -27.62 46.77 -18.10
N ASN A 485 -27.21 47.05 -19.34
CA ASN A 485 -28.02 46.90 -20.55
C ASN A 485 -27.71 45.60 -21.31
N GLY A 486 -26.66 44.88 -20.90
CA GLY A 486 -26.22 43.62 -21.49
C GLY A 486 -25.19 43.78 -22.60
N HIS A 487 -24.60 44.96 -22.77
CA HIS A 487 -23.52 45.18 -23.71
C HIS A 487 -22.19 44.66 -23.16
N GLY A 488 -21.35 44.12 -24.04
CA GLY A 488 -20.02 43.66 -23.67
C GLY A 488 -19.17 44.82 -23.15
N VAL A 489 -18.60 44.62 -21.96
CA VAL A 489 -17.64 45.53 -21.33
C VAL A 489 -16.49 44.70 -20.75
N GLU A 490 -15.41 45.34 -20.34
CA GLU A 490 -14.34 44.68 -19.60
C GLU A 490 -13.84 45.66 -18.54
N VAL A 491 -14.39 45.53 -17.34
CA VAL A 491 -14.09 46.44 -16.22
C VAL A 491 -13.68 45.60 -15.01
N ASP A 492 -12.46 45.78 -14.53
CA ASP A 492 -12.00 45.13 -13.29
C ASP A 492 -12.74 45.71 -12.09
N VAL A 493 -13.21 44.82 -11.22
CA VAL A 493 -13.86 45.13 -9.95
C VAL A 493 -12.91 44.69 -8.83
N PRO A 494 -12.66 45.54 -7.82
CA PRO A 494 -11.86 45.12 -6.67
C PRO A 494 -12.45 43.87 -6.02
N THR A 495 -11.63 42.87 -5.73
CA THR A 495 -12.07 41.56 -5.21
C THR A 495 -12.80 41.64 -3.87
N ALA A 496 -12.49 42.66 -3.07
CA ALA A 496 -13.18 42.94 -1.80
C ALA A 496 -14.57 43.59 -1.96
N SER A 497 -14.90 44.12 -3.14
CA SER A 497 -16.17 44.81 -3.41
C SER A 497 -17.26 43.86 -3.90
N PRO A 498 -18.53 44.07 -3.52
CA PRO A 498 -19.62 43.27 -4.05
C PRO A 498 -19.87 43.58 -5.54
N MET A 499 -20.21 42.54 -6.31
CA MET A 499 -20.68 42.69 -7.69
C MET A 499 -22.05 43.38 -7.70
N ALA A 500 -22.13 44.57 -8.28
CA ALA A 500 -23.28 45.46 -8.14
C ALA A 500 -24.34 45.28 -9.24
N PHE A 501 -25.61 45.25 -8.85
CA PHE A 501 -26.75 45.16 -9.76
C PHE A 501 -27.81 46.21 -9.41
N THR A 502 -28.36 46.88 -10.41
CA THR A 502 -29.39 47.92 -10.26
C THR A 502 -30.62 47.66 -11.11
N ASN A 503 -31.77 47.44 -10.47
CA ASN A 503 -33.06 47.35 -11.18
C ASN A 503 -33.80 48.68 -11.15
N ARG A 504 -34.51 49.01 -12.23
CA ARG A 504 -35.24 50.26 -12.35
C ARG A 504 -36.72 50.01 -12.63
N TYR A 505 -37.58 50.58 -11.80
CA TYR A 505 -39.02 50.60 -12.01
C TYR A 505 -39.40 51.68 -13.04
N GLN A 506 -40.13 51.29 -14.07
CA GLN A 506 -40.69 52.16 -15.10
C GLN A 506 -42.20 52.23 -14.93
N VAL A 507 -42.72 53.45 -14.76
CA VAL A 507 -44.16 53.69 -14.70
C VAL A 507 -44.71 53.56 -16.11
N VAL A 508 -45.59 52.59 -16.35
CA VAL A 508 -46.44 52.59 -17.56
C VAL A 508 -47.62 53.53 -17.31
N SER A 509 -47.62 54.69 -17.95
CA SER A 509 -48.80 55.57 -17.93
C SER A 509 -49.92 54.89 -18.69
N VAL A 510 -50.91 54.33 -17.98
CA VAL A 510 -52.21 54.09 -18.58
C VAL A 510 -52.84 55.44 -18.86
N LEU A 511 -53.05 55.73 -20.16
CA LEU A 511 -53.83 56.88 -20.61
C LEU A 511 -55.19 56.85 -19.89
N PRO A 512 -55.63 57.92 -19.20
CA PRO A 512 -56.98 57.93 -18.67
C PRO A 512 -57.95 57.97 -19.86
N LEU A 513 -58.71 56.89 -20.06
CA LEU A 513 -59.87 56.90 -20.94
C LEU A 513 -60.99 57.69 -20.22
N SER A 514 -60.88 59.03 -20.19
CA SER A 514 -61.97 59.88 -19.70
C SER A 514 -63.02 60.03 -20.79
N GLY A 515 -63.93 59.06 -20.86
CA GLY A 515 -65.21 59.24 -21.52
C GLY A 515 -66.11 60.15 -20.68
N ALA A 516 -65.90 61.47 -20.74
CA ALA A 516 -66.89 62.44 -20.31
C ALA A 516 -67.80 62.75 -21.50
N THR A 517 -69.03 62.23 -21.48
CA THR A 517 -70.08 62.66 -22.39
C THR A 517 -70.64 64.01 -21.94
N SER A 518 -70.75 64.91 -22.91
CA SER A 518 -71.62 66.10 -22.98
C SER A 518 -70.99 67.45 -22.62
N GLY A 519 -70.62 68.20 -23.66
CA GLY A 519 -70.47 69.66 -23.59
C GLY A 519 -69.41 70.23 -24.53
N ARG A 520 -69.80 70.52 -25.78
CA ARG A 520 -68.95 71.14 -26.82
C ARG A 520 -68.22 72.39 -26.30
N THR A 521 -66.89 72.37 -26.17
CA THR A 521 -66.03 73.52 -26.48
C THR A 521 -64.61 73.06 -26.86
N ARG A 522 -63.91 73.90 -27.63
CA ARG A 522 -62.84 73.58 -28.58
C ARG A 522 -61.53 73.05 -27.99
N LEU A 523 -60.87 72.25 -28.82
CA LEU A 523 -59.46 71.89 -28.85
C LEU A 523 -58.54 73.07 -28.50
N ALA A 524 -57.68 72.90 -27.49
CA ALA A 524 -56.45 73.68 -27.33
C ALA A 524 -55.30 72.69 -27.08
N VAL A 525 -54.46 72.55 -28.10
CA VAL A 525 -53.15 71.92 -28.04
C VAL A 525 -52.29 72.67 -27.02
N VAL A 526 -51.82 71.99 -25.97
CA VAL A 526 -50.57 72.34 -25.30
C VAL A 526 -49.81 71.05 -25.07
N GLY A 527 -48.80 70.81 -25.91
CA GLY A 527 -47.78 69.81 -25.63
C GLY A 527 -46.94 70.27 -24.44
N ALA A 528 -46.67 69.35 -23.52
CA ALA A 528 -45.62 69.51 -22.53
C ALA A 528 -44.60 68.40 -22.74
N VAL A 529 -43.54 68.77 -23.46
CA VAL A 529 -42.26 68.09 -23.50
C VAL A 529 -41.71 68.01 -22.07
N VAL A 530 -41.46 66.82 -21.55
CA VAL A 530 -40.54 66.63 -20.42
C VAL A 530 -39.25 66.07 -21.00
N ALA A 531 -38.32 66.98 -21.30
CA ALA A 531 -36.94 66.67 -21.58
C ALA A 531 -36.24 66.35 -20.25
N VAL A 532 -35.79 65.10 -20.08
CA VAL A 532 -34.84 64.73 -19.02
C VAL A 532 -33.44 64.97 -19.57
N LEU A 533 -32.76 65.97 -19.01
CA LEU A 533 -31.35 66.27 -19.29
C LEU A 533 -30.45 65.19 -18.67
N LEU A 534 -29.71 64.49 -19.53
CA LEU A 534 -28.44 63.85 -19.21
C LEU A 534 -27.38 64.94 -19.02
N ALA A 535 -26.72 64.99 -17.88
CA ALA A 535 -25.44 65.67 -17.74
C ALA A 535 -24.53 64.89 -16.78
N ALA A 536 -23.34 64.59 -17.30
CA ALA A 536 -22.31 63.73 -16.77
C ALA A 536 -21.63 64.30 -15.52
N GLY A 537 -21.24 63.41 -14.61
CA GLY A 537 -20.20 63.66 -13.63
C GLY A 537 -18.85 63.22 -14.20
N ILE A 538 -17.97 64.18 -14.51
CA ILE A 538 -16.53 63.98 -14.51
C ILE A 538 -15.93 65.08 -13.64
N VAL A 539 -15.38 64.67 -12.50
CA VAL A 539 -14.52 65.47 -11.64
C VAL A 539 -13.11 65.42 -12.24
N GLY A 540 -12.53 66.59 -12.51
CA GLY A 540 -11.13 66.76 -12.89
C GLY A 540 -10.58 68.03 -12.25
N PHE A 541 -9.86 67.86 -11.15
CA PHE A 541 -9.11 68.88 -10.41
C PHE A 541 -7.95 69.43 -11.26
N ALA A 542 -7.78 70.76 -11.34
CA ALA A 542 -6.47 71.44 -11.48
C ALA A 542 -6.56 72.98 -11.29
N ILE A 543 -6.34 73.41 -10.05
CA ILE A 543 -5.40 74.45 -9.57
C ILE A 543 -5.20 75.75 -10.38
N ALA A 544 -5.68 76.84 -9.76
CA ALA A 544 -5.08 78.17 -9.49
C ALA A 544 -4.33 78.97 -10.57
N GLY A 545 -4.73 80.25 -10.70
CA GLY A 545 -3.84 81.33 -11.18
C GLY A 545 -4.55 82.59 -11.68
N ARG A 546 -4.88 83.51 -10.75
CA ARG A 546 -5.42 84.86 -11.04
C ARG A 546 -4.28 85.87 -11.24
N ARG A 547 -4.31 86.66 -12.32
CA ARG A 547 -4.02 88.13 -12.44
C ARG A 547 -3.99 88.52 -13.93
N LYS A 548 -4.98 89.26 -14.46
CA LYS A 548 -5.17 90.74 -14.52
C LYS A 548 -4.32 91.43 -15.61
N PRO A 549 -4.74 92.58 -16.19
CA PRO A 549 -5.33 93.78 -15.54
C PRO A 549 -6.85 93.82 -15.40
#